data_AF-A0A937B912-F1
#
_entry.id   AF-A0A937B912-F1
#
_cell.length_a   1.000
_cell.length_b   1.000
_cell.length_c   1.000
_cell.angle_alpha   90.00
_cell.angle_beta   90.00
_cell.angle_gamma   90.00
#
_symmetry.space_group_name_H-M   'P 1'
#
loop_
_entity.id
_entity.type
_entity.pdbx_description
1 polymer ?
#
loop_
_entity_poly.entity_id
_entity_poly.type
_entity_poly.pdbx_seq_one_letter_code
_entity_poly.pdbx_strand_id
1 'polypeptide(L)'
;MGGAAGGAPPEPGSTARGTATTTGTACVALCLHGPIVRKLGVNTGTNCLGPGNRANASIGRALQLCIRNVGGARPDVGDMATMGQPGKYTFCFAERDDGPFPTLAARRGLGANASALTVMGVSGTAEVLPSDGEGATPEAILSPVATAMRAAVVTSGVSRRNERGEQVVLLPLEMAGKIVRHDGWDLARVQRHLFDEAQGAARAPEAVHPIVTGGAGYKMSYLPVWGGSSETVTRAL
;
A
#
# COMPACT_ATOMS: atom_id res chain seq x y z
N MET A 1 17.80 11.08 -30.18
CA MET A 1 16.69 11.86 -29.58
C MET A 1 15.40 11.08 -29.80
N GLY A 2 15.10 10.14 -28.92
CA GLY A 2 13.91 9.27 -29.00
C GLY A 2 12.83 9.75 -28.04
N GLY A 3 11.61 9.89 -28.55
CA GLY A 3 10.48 10.51 -27.87
C GLY A 3 10.15 9.88 -26.51
N ALA A 4 9.81 10.74 -25.56
CA ALA A 4 9.22 10.35 -24.30
C ALA A 4 7.93 9.56 -24.58
N ALA A 5 7.95 8.27 -24.24
CA ALA A 5 6.76 7.43 -24.27
C ALA A 5 5.75 7.97 -23.23
N GLY A 6 4.86 8.84 -23.69
CA GLY A 6 3.54 9.03 -23.08
C GLY A 6 2.78 7.72 -23.22
N GLY A 7 3.11 6.74 -22.38
CA GLY A 7 2.44 5.45 -22.34
C GLY A 7 1.02 5.60 -21.80
N ALA A 8 0.05 5.09 -22.54
CA ALA A 8 -1.34 4.96 -22.13
C ALA A 8 -1.45 4.38 -20.70
N PRO A 9 -2.49 4.77 -19.92
CA PRO A 9 -2.71 4.18 -18.61
C PRO A 9 -2.81 2.64 -18.74
N PRO A 10 -2.21 1.88 -17.81
CA PRO A 10 -2.38 0.43 -17.79
C PRO A 10 -3.88 0.09 -17.70
N GLU A 11 -4.35 -0.86 -18.52
CA GLU A 11 -5.68 -1.46 -18.44
C GLU A 11 -6.04 -1.79 -16.98
N PRO A 12 -7.30 -1.59 -16.53
CA PRO A 12 -7.75 -1.98 -15.20
C PRO A 12 -7.38 -3.44 -14.93
N GLY A 13 -6.53 -3.67 -13.92
CA GLY A 13 -6.02 -5.01 -13.57
C GLY A 13 -4.64 -5.37 -14.12
N SER A 14 -3.98 -4.50 -14.89
CA SER A 14 -2.62 -4.74 -15.43
C SER A 14 -1.48 -4.12 -14.61
N THR A 15 -1.68 -4.00 -13.29
CA THR A 15 -0.76 -3.38 -12.33
C THR A 15 0.70 -3.84 -12.50
N ALA A 16 0.93 -5.13 -12.76
CA ALA A 16 2.28 -5.67 -12.94
C ALA A 16 2.96 -5.20 -14.24
N ARG A 17 2.23 -5.10 -15.36
CA ARG A 17 2.80 -4.74 -16.67
C ARG A 17 3.13 -3.24 -16.74
N GLY A 18 2.24 -2.37 -16.25
CA GLY A 18 2.51 -0.93 -16.19
C GLY A 18 3.65 -0.55 -15.25
N THR A 19 3.79 -1.30 -14.14
CA THR A 19 4.87 -1.13 -13.14
C THR A 19 6.24 -1.56 -13.68
N ALA A 20 6.31 -2.52 -14.60
CA ALA A 20 7.57 -3.03 -15.12
C ALA A 20 8.21 -2.10 -16.16
N THR A 21 7.43 -1.52 -17.07
CA THR A 21 7.96 -0.79 -18.24
C THR A 21 8.16 0.70 -18.00
N THR A 22 7.96 1.18 -16.77
CA THR A 22 8.11 2.59 -16.39
C THR A 22 9.58 2.97 -16.15
N THR A 23 9.92 4.24 -16.41
CA THR A 23 11.18 4.83 -15.95
C THR A 23 11.15 5.25 -14.48
N GLY A 24 9.97 5.24 -13.87
CA GLY A 24 9.77 5.58 -12.47
C GLY A 24 10.20 4.48 -11.50
N THR A 25 10.14 4.79 -10.21
CA THR A 25 10.55 3.92 -9.13
C THR A 25 9.35 3.09 -8.64
N ALA A 26 8.76 2.25 -9.49
CA ALA A 26 7.60 1.44 -9.16
C ALA A 26 7.99 0.00 -8.78
N CYS A 27 7.25 -0.64 -7.87
CA CYS A 27 7.38 -2.07 -7.55
C CYS A 27 6.01 -2.67 -7.19
N VAL A 28 5.91 -4.00 -7.20
CA VAL A 28 4.67 -4.71 -6.83
C VAL A 28 4.76 -5.21 -5.39
N ALA A 29 3.80 -4.78 -4.57
CA ALA A 29 3.61 -5.22 -3.19
C ALA A 29 2.42 -6.19 -3.08
N LEU A 30 2.56 -7.17 -2.18
CA LEU A 30 1.52 -8.14 -1.84
C LEU A 30 1.08 -7.97 -0.39
N CYS A 31 -0.23 -7.96 -0.16
CA CYS A 31 -0.84 -8.00 1.17
C CYS A 31 -1.77 -9.21 1.27
N LEU A 32 -1.48 -10.14 2.18
CA LEU A 32 -2.30 -11.34 2.42
C LEU A 32 -3.31 -11.10 3.54
N HIS A 33 -4.47 -11.75 3.41
CA HIS A 33 -5.62 -11.57 4.28
C HIS A 33 -6.19 -12.90 4.76
N GLY A 34 -6.70 -12.92 5.99
CA GLY A 34 -7.50 -14.02 6.52
C GLY A 34 -6.70 -15.27 6.91
N PRO A 35 -7.35 -16.45 7.02
CA PRO A 35 -6.75 -17.65 7.61
C PRO A 35 -5.46 -18.15 6.94
N ILE A 36 -5.27 -17.86 5.65
CA ILE A 36 -4.05 -18.20 4.90
C ILE A 36 -2.79 -17.59 5.53
N VAL A 37 -2.91 -16.42 6.18
CA VAL A 37 -1.80 -15.72 6.85
C VAL A 37 -1.18 -16.61 7.91
N ARG A 38 -2.00 -17.17 8.80
CA ARG A 38 -1.56 -18.11 9.84
C ARG A 38 -1.08 -19.44 9.25
N LYS A 39 -1.80 -19.97 8.24
CA LYS A 39 -1.45 -21.24 7.58
C LYS A 39 -0.06 -21.21 6.93
N LEU A 40 0.30 -20.09 6.30
CA LEU A 40 1.59 -19.91 5.63
C LEU A 40 2.67 -19.32 6.54
N GLY A 41 2.33 -18.86 7.74
CA GLY A 41 3.28 -18.22 8.67
C GLY A 41 3.74 -16.84 8.21
N VAL A 42 2.88 -16.08 7.53
CA VAL A 42 3.18 -14.72 7.04
C VAL A 42 3.18 -13.75 8.22
N ASN A 43 4.20 -12.90 8.30
CA ASN A 43 4.36 -11.95 9.40
C ASN A 43 3.40 -10.77 9.28
N THR A 44 2.61 -10.54 10.32
CA THR A 44 1.76 -9.36 10.54
C THR A 44 2.27 -8.44 11.65
N GLY A 45 3.37 -8.82 12.32
CA GLY A 45 3.88 -8.18 13.53
C GLY A 45 5.12 -7.31 13.29
N THR A 46 6.00 -7.27 14.28
CA THR A 46 7.23 -6.46 14.25
C THR A 46 8.04 -6.72 12.98
N ASN A 47 8.52 -5.65 12.37
CA ASN A 47 9.34 -5.70 11.16
C ASN A 47 8.65 -6.43 9.98
N CYS A 48 7.33 -6.33 9.83
CA CYS A 48 6.56 -7.04 8.78
C CYS A 48 6.98 -6.71 7.33
N LEU A 49 7.55 -5.52 7.10
CA LEU A 49 8.12 -5.11 5.81
C LEU A 49 9.62 -5.43 5.68
N GLY A 50 10.26 -5.84 6.78
CA GLY A 50 11.69 -6.08 6.82
C GLY A 50 12.08 -7.53 6.53
N PRO A 51 13.39 -7.82 6.53
CA PRO A 51 13.89 -9.17 6.34
C PRO A 51 13.61 -10.06 7.56
N GLY A 52 13.62 -11.38 7.36
CA GLY A 52 13.66 -12.37 8.44
C GLY A 52 12.49 -13.37 8.43
N ASN A 53 11.31 -12.98 7.97
CA ASN A 53 10.21 -13.93 7.81
C ASN A 53 10.34 -14.70 6.47
N ARG A 54 10.45 -16.03 6.55
CA ARG A 54 10.59 -16.91 5.38
C ARG A 54 9.41 -16.82 4.43
N ALA A 55 8.18 -16.80 4.93
CA ALA A 55 6.97 -16.75 4.09
C ALA A 55 6.89 -15.43 3.31
N ASN A 56 7.05 -14.28 3.98
CA ASN A 56 7.09 -12.97 3.34
C ASN A 56 8.18 -12.92 2.26
N ALA A 57 9.39 -13.37 2.61
CA ALA A 57 10.53 -13.37 1.69
C ALA A 57 10.29 -14.26 0.46
N SER A 58 9.83 -15.50 0.66
CA SER A 58 9.62 -16.46 -0.42
C SER A 58 8.47 -16.06 -1.34
N ILE A 59 7.32 -15.63 -0.79
CA ILE A 59 6.15 -15.23 -1.60
C ILE A 59 6.47 -13.98 -2.42
N GLY A 60 7.00 -12.94 -1.78
CA GLY A 60 7.39 -11.71 -2.46
C GLY A 60 8.47 -11.97 -3.52
N ARG A 61 9.50 -12.77 -3.19
CA ARG A 61 10.57 -13.11 -4.13
C ARG A 61 10.07 -13.93 -5.32
N ALA A 62 9.17 -14.89 -5.09
CA ALA A 62 8.58 -15.69 -6.15
C ALA A 62 7.87 -14.80 -7.18
N LEU A 63 7.04 -13.86 -6.72
CA LEU A 63 6.40 -12.88 -7.62
C LEU A 63 7.43 -12.06 -8.40
N GLN A 64 8.45 -11.52 -7.73
CA GLN A 64 9.47 -10.70 -8.40
C GLN A 64 10.26 -11.50 -9.46
N LEU A 65 10.54 -12.79 -9.20
CA LEU A 65 11.14 -13.68 -10.19
C LEU A 65 10.20 -13.94 -11.37
N CYS A 66 8.90 -14.09 -11.15
CA CYS A 66 7.92 -14.20 -12.23
C CYS A 66 7.87 -12.92 -13.08
N ILE A 67 7.79 -11.75 -12.45
CA ILE A 67 7.80 -10.45 -13.15
C ILE A 67 9.07 -10.29 -13.99
N ARG A 68 10.24 -10.65 -13.43
CA ARG A 68 11.54 -10.52 -14.11
C ARG A 68 11.73 -11.54 -15.24
N ASN A 69 11.39 -12.81 -15.01
CA ASN A 69 11.75 -13.89 -15.92
C ASN A 69 10.64 -14.25 -16.91
N VAL A 70 9.38 -14.18 -16.49
CA VAL A 70 8.21 -14.46 -17.33
C VAL A 70 7.67 -13.15 -17.92
N GLY A 71 7.56 -12.11 -17.11
CA GLY A 71 7.10 -10.79 -17.55
C GLY A 71 8.17 -9.97 -18.30
N GLY A 72 9.41 -10.46 -18.38
CA GLY A 72 10.50 -9.81 -19.12
C GLY A 72 11.10 -8.56 -18.48
N ALA A 73 10.75 -8.23 -17.22
CA ALA A 73 11.21 -7.03 -16.51
C ALA A 73 12.67 -7.12 -16.05
N ARG A 74 13.60 -7.28 -17.00
CA ARG A 74 15.05 -7.23 -16.76
C ARG A 74 15.55 -5.80 -17.02
N PRO A 75 16.52 -5.29 -16.22
CA PRO A 75 17.12 -3.98 -16.45
C PRO A 75 17.56 -3.82 -17.91
N ASP A 76 17.32 -2.64 -18.47
CA ASP A 76 17.64 -2.22 -19.85
C ASP A 76 16.91 -3.00 -20.96
N VAL A 77 16.02 -3.95 -20.60
CA VAL A 77 15.24 -4.74 -21.56
C VAL A 77 13.74 -4.47 -21.39
N GLY A 78 13.22 -4.82 -20.22
CA GLY A 78 11.81 -4.63 -19.88
C GLY A 78 11.58 -3.77 -18.64
N ASP A 79 12.62 -3.60 -17.81
CA ASP A 79 12.64 -2.67 -16.68
C ASP A 79 13.47 -1.45 -17.05
N MET A 80 12.80 -0.30 -17.21
CA MET A 80 13.40 0.95 -17.66
C MET A 80 13.62 1.95 -16.53
N ALA A 81 13.49 1.52 -15.27
CA ALA A 81 13.56 2.41 -14.12
C ALA A 81 14.91 3.14 -14.04
N THR A 82 14.88 4.47 -13.90
CA THR A 82 16.10 5.30 -13.84
C THR A 82 16.94 5.01 -12.59
N MET A 83 16.28 4.82 -11.44
CA MET A 83 16.94 4.49 -10.16
C MET A 83 16.62 3.08 -9.65
N GLY A 84 15.50 2.49 -10.09
CA GLY A 84 14.96 1.25 -9.53
C GLY A 84 14.25 1.44 -8.18
N GLN A 85 13.89 0.31 -7.54
CA GLN A 85 13.24 0.25 -6.23
C GLN A 85 13.73 -0.97 -5.44
N PRO A 86 14.13 -0.82 -4.17
CA PRO A 86 14.50 -1.97 -3.33
C PRO A 86 13.39 -3.03 -3.21
N GLY A 87 12.12 -2.61 -3.23
CA GLY A 87 10.96 -3.51 -3.20
C GLY A 87 10.85 -4.48 -4.40
N LYS A 88 11.60 -4.24 -5.48
CA LYS A 88 11.73 -5.20 -6.60
C LYS A 88 12.51 -6.47 -6.21
N TYR A 89 13.15 -6.50 -5.04
CA TYR A 89 13.75 -7.73 -4.51
C TYR A 89 12.70 -8.64 -3.89
N THR A 90 11.88 -8.08 -3.00
CA THR A 90 10.72 -8.70 -2.36
C THR A 90 9.86 -7.62 -1.70
N PHE A 91 8.53 -7.76 -1.74
CA PHE A 91 7.60 -6.89 -1.01
C PHE A 91 6.30 -7.66 -0.73
N CYS A 92 6.22 -8.30 0.43
CA CYS A 92 5.06 -9.08 0.85
C CYS A 92 4.86 -8.94 2.36
N PHE A 93 3.62 -8.71 2.76
CA PHE A 93 3.20 -8.63 4.15
C PHE A 93 1.76 -9.13 4.30
N ALA A 94 1.21 -9.06 5.50
CA ALA A 94 -0.17 -9.45 5.76
C ALA A 94 -0.91 -8.43 6.62
N GLU A 95 -2.22 -8.33 6.42
CA GLU A 95 -3.13 -7.60 7.29
C GLU A 95 -3.48 -8.43 8.52
N ARG A 96 -3.65 -7.76 9.66
CA ARG A 96 -4.16 -8.34 10.89
C ARG A 96 -5.68 -8.46 10.87
N ASP A 97 -6.19 -9.56 11.39
CA ASP A 97 -7.63 -9.81 11.53
C ASP A 97 -8.18 -9.46 12.94
N ASP A 98 -7.32 -9.03 13.86
CA ASP A 98 -7.66 -8.63 15.24
C ASP A 98 -7.70 -7.11 15.46
N GLY A 99 -7.67 -6.33 14.36
CA GLY A 99 -7.78 -4.88 14.39
C GLY A 99 -9.21 -4.37 14.55
N PRO A 100 -9.40 -3.08 14.87
CA PRO A 100 -10.73 -2.49 15.05
C PRO A 100 -11.45 -2.19 13.72
N PHE A 101 -10.75 -2.26 12.59
CA PHE A 101 -11.33 -2.04 11.26
C PHE A 101 -11.57 -3.38 10.56
N PRO A 102 -12.64 -3.53 9.77
CA PRO A 102 -12.78 -4.66 8.85
C PRO A 102 -11.54 -4.78 7.96
N THR A 103 -11.09 -5.99 7.62
CA THR A 103 -9.95 -6.18 6.70
C THR A 103 -10.27 -5.61 5.31
N LEU A 104 -9.24 -5.26 4.54
CA LEU A 104 -9.40 -4.82 3.15
C LEU A 104 -10.13 -5.88 2.31
N ALA A 105 -9.88 -7.17 2.56
CA ALA A 105 -10.63 -8.25 1.92
C ALA A 105 -12.13 -8.21 2.25
N ALA A 106 -12.49 -7.98 3.51
CA ALA A 106 -13.88 -7.83 3.92
C ALA A 106 -14.54 -6.58 3.29
N ARG A 107 -13.81 -5.45 3.25
CA ARG A 107 -14.27 -4.20 2.59
C ARG A 107 -14.51 -4.39 1.08
N ARG A 108 -13.83 -5.36 0.45
CA ARG A 108 -14.01 -5.73 -0.96
C ARG A 108 -15.06 -6.83 -1.16
N GLY A 109 -15.85 -7.16 -0.13
CA GLY A 109 -16.98 -8.08 -0.23
C GLY A 109 -16.62 -9.57 -0.15
N LEU A 110 -15.38 -9.93 0.21
CA LEU A 110 -14.96 -11.33 0.30
C LEU A 110 -15.35 -11.98 1.65
N GLY A 111 -15.79 -11.19 2.63
CA GLY A 111 -16.12 -11.65 3.98
C GLY A 111 -14.92 -11.69 4.94
N ALA A 112 -15.18 -11.68 6.24
CA ALA A 112 -14.16 -11.51 7.28
C ALA A 112 -13.18 -12.70 7.39
N ASN A 113 -13.62 -13.91 7.02
CA ASN A 113 -12.84 -15.15 7.13
C ASN A 113 -12.29 -15.65 5.78
N ALA A 114 -12.41 -14.86 4.71
CA ALA A 114 -11.87 -15.27 3.42
C ALA A 114 -10.35 -15.15 3.38
N SER A 115 -9.71 -16.20 2.86
CA SER A 115 -8.31 -16.11 2.44
C SER A 115 -8.25 -15.31 1.15
N ALA A 116 -7.46 -14.24 1.14
CA ALA A 116 -7.37 -13.36 -0.02
C ALA A 116 -5.97 -12.75 -0.17
N LEU A 117 -5.71 -12.23 -1.36
CA LEU A 117 -4.49 -11.52 -1.72
C LEU A 117 -4.85 -10.18 -2.35
N THR A 118 -4.24 -9.11 -1.87
CA THR A 118 -4.24 -7.80 -2.53
C THR A 118 -2.90 -7.57 -3.22
N VAL A 119 -2.94 -7.19 -4.49
CA VAL A 119 -1.79 -6.81 -5.32
C VAL A 119 -1.81 -5.31 -5.55
N MET A 120 -0.67 -4.65 -5.33
CA MET A 120 -0.55 -3.19 -5.38
C MET A 120 0.71 -2.78 -6.12
N GLY A 121 0.61 -1.80 -7.03
CA GLY A 121 1.78 -1.11 -7.57
C GLY A 121 2.11 0.06 -6.66
N VAL A 122 3.31 0.11 -6.09
CA VAL A 122 3.72 1.14 -5.13
C VAL A 122 5.05 1.77 -5.52
N SER A 123 5.24 3.02 -5.12
CA SER A 123 6.46 3.79 -5.38
C SER A 123 7.45 3.73 -4.21
N GLY A 124 7.28 2.79 -3.28
CA GLY A 124 8.11 2.61 -2.10
C GLY A 124 7.31 2.76 -0.80
N THR A 125 8.01 3.20 0.25
CA THR A 125 7.48 3.38 1.60
C THR A 125 7.90 4.74 2.13
N ALA A 126 7.02 5.43 2.84
CA ALA A 126 7.37 6.59 3.65
C ALA A 126 7.05 6.30 5.12
N GLU A 127 8.03 6.44 6.01
CA GLU A 127 7.78 6.37 7.45
C GLU A 127 6.97 7.60 7.88
N VAL A 128 5.94 7.39 8.70
CA VAL A 128 5.08 8.45 9.21
C VAL A 128 4.97 8.28 10.72
N LEU A 129 5.22 9.35 11.47
CA LEU A 129 5.08 9.39 12.92
C LEU A 129 3.91 10.31 13.29
N PRO A 130 3.22 10.08 14.42
CA PRO A 130 2.27 11.03 14.97
C PRO A 130 2.93 12.39 15.23
N SER A 131 2.18 13.47 15.04
CA SER A 131 2.71 14.84 15.18
C SER A 131 3.05 15.22 16.62
N ASP A 132 2.44 14.53 17.59
CA ASP A 132 2.65 14.71 19.03
C ASP A 132 3.61 13.63 19.61
N GLY A 133 4.23 12.81 18.77
CA GLY A 133 5.19 11.78 19.14
C GLY A 133 4.57 10.43 19.51
N GLU A 134 3.38 10.39 20.11
CA GLU A 134 2.77 9.14 20.61
C GLU A 134 1.37 8.83 20.04
N GLY A 135 0.73 9.79 19.38
CA GLY A 135 -0.62 9.66 18.83
C GLY A 135 -1.70 9.71 19.92
N ALA A 136 -1.74 10.80 20.70
CA ALA A 136 -2.72 10.99 21.78
C ALA A 136 -4.12 11.30 21.26
N THR A 137 -4.24 11.84 20.05
CA THR A 137 -5.52 12.05 19.37
C THR A 137 -5.53 11.46 17.96
N PRO A 138 -6.71 11.15 17.40
CA PRO A 138 -6.81 10.68 16.02
C PRO A 138 -6.23 11.67 15.01
N GLU A 139 -6.44 12.97 15.22
CA GLU A 139 -5.90 14.03 14.36
C GLU A 139 -4.36 14.05 14.41
N ALA A 140 -3.76 13.87 15.58
CA ALA A 140 -2.29 13.80 15.71
C ALA A 140 -1.69 12.57 15.02
N ILE A 141 -2.45 11.46 14.95
CA ILE A 141 -2.07 10.27 14.21
C ILE A 141 -2.23 10.49 12.70
N LEU A 142 -3.33 11.09 12.26
CA LEU A 142 -3.74 11.10 10.86
C LEU A 142 -3.23 12.30 10.05
N SER A 143 -2.98 13.46 10.67
CA SER A 143 -2.51 14.66 9.95
C SER A 143 -1.14 14.45 9.26
N PRO A 144 -0.14 13.81 9.89
CA PRO A 144 1.11 13.45 9.22
C PRO A 144 0.91 12.48 8.04
N VAL A 145 -0.06 11.57 8.14
CA VAL A 145 -0.43 10.65 7.05
C VAL A 145 -1.01 11.43 5.87
N ALA A 146 -1.96 12.33 6.12
CA ALA A 146 -2.51 13.20 5.09
C ALA A 146 -1.43 14.07 4.43
N THR A 147 -0.46 14.53 5.21
CA THR A 147 0.70 15.28 4.72
C THR A 147 1.59 14.43 3.80
N ALA A 148 1.87 13.17 4.16
CA ALA A 148 2.60 12.24 3.31
C ALA A 148 1.87 11.94 1.99
N MET A 149 0.53 11.80 2.04
CA MET A 149 -0.32 11.63 0.85
C MET A 149 -0.20 12.84 -0.09
N ARG A 150 -0.30 14.08 0.42
CA ARG A 150 -0.10 15.31 -0.39
C ARG A 150 1.29 15.38 -0.97
N ALA A 151 2.32 15.10 -0.17
CA ALA A 151 3.71 15.12 -0.62
C ALA A 151 3.94 14.14 -1.79
N ALA A 152 3.34 12.96 -1.74
CA ALA A 152 3.41 12.01 -2.85
C ALA A 152 2.73 12.51 -4.12
N VAL A 153 1.59 13.20 -4.04
CA VAL A 153 0.93 13.79 -5.23
C VAL A 153 1.87 14.76 -5.95
N VAL A 154 2.57 15.60 -5.17
CA VAL A 154 3.50 16.60 -5.69
C VAL A 154 4.75 15.94 -6.28
N THR A 155 5.34 14.99 -5.56
CA THR A 155 6.66 14.41 -5.90
C THR A 155 6.60 13.33 -6.98
N SER A 156 5.48 12.63 -7.13
CA SER A 156 5.30 11.56 -8.14
C SER A 156 4.85 12.05 -9.51
N GLY A 157 4.56 13.35 -9.65
CA GLY A 157 3.99 13.93 -10.88
C GLY A 157 2.54 13.54 -11.14
N VAL A 158 1.86 12.88 -10.17
CA VAL A 158 0.42 12.59 -10.22
C VAL A 158 -0.42 13.87 -10.26
N SER A 159 0.11 14.99 -9.78
CA SER A 159 -0.47 16.32 -9.96
C SER A 159 -0.84 16.66 -11.42
N ARG A 160 -0.15 16.06 -12.40
CA ARG A 160 -0.42 16.26 -13.84
C ARG A 160 -1.59 15.44 -14.39
N ARG A 161 -2.24 14.62 -13.57
CA ARG A 161 -3.37 13.76 -13.99
C ARG A 161 -4.71 14.37 -13.59
N ASN A 162 -5.74 14.09 -14.38
CA ASN A 162 -7.11 14.54 -14.13
C ASN A 162 -7.82 13.73 -13.04
N GLU A 163 -7.34 12.51 -12.77
CA GLU A 163 -7.93 11.59 -11.79
C GLU A 163 -6.92 11.22 -10.69
N ARG A 164 -7.45 10.67 -9.60
CA ARG A 164 -6.68 10.24 -8.43
C ARG A 164 -6.91 8.76 -8.15
N GLY A 165 -5.87 8.09 -7.68
CA GLY A 165 -5.87 6.66 -7.42
C GLY A 165 -6.35 6.31 -6.02
N GLU A 166 -5.98 5.11 -5.59
CA GLU A 166 -6.08 4.66 -4.20
C GLU A 166 -4.88 5.12 -3.39
N GLN A 167 -5.05 5.19 -2.08
CA GLN A 167 -3.98 5.51 -1.13
C GLN A 167 -3.92 4.41 -0.07
N VAL A 168 -2.72 3.93 0.27
CA VAL A 168 -2.55 2.82 1.22
C VAL A 168 -1.72 3.28 2.41
N VAL A 169 -2.25 3.07 3.61
CA VAL A 169 -1.62 3.44 4.87
C VAL A 169 -1.55 2.19 5.74
N LEU A 170 -0.36 1.87 6.24
CA LEU A 170 -0.14 0.81 7.21
C LEU A 170 -0.16 1.39 8.61
N LEU A 171 -1.09 0.90 9.43
CA LEU A 171 -1.29 1.33 10.81
C LEU A 171 -0.94 0.18 11.77
N PRO A 172 -0.04 0.41 12.75
CA PRO A 172 0.10 -0.49 13.88
C PRO A 172 -1.24 -0.67 14.60
N LEU A 173 -1.45 -1.88 15.16
CA LEU A 173 -2.66 -2.20 15.94
C LEU A 173 -2.90 -1.17 17.06
N GLU A 174 -1.84 -0.71 17.71
CA GLU A 174 -1.91 0.29 18.77
C GLU A 174 -2.46 1.63 18.28
N MET A 175 -2.02 2.12 17.12
CA MET A 175 -2.51 3.38 16.55
C MET A 175 -3.97 3.26 16.12
N ALA A 176 -4.33 2.16 15.44
CA ALA A 176 -5.73 1.90 15.09
C ALA A 176 -6.61 1.84 16.35
N GLY A 177 -6.13 1.18 17.41
CA GLY A 177 -6.80 1.10 18.70
C GLY A 177 -6.93 2.45 19.41
N LYS A 178 -5.91 3.30 19.38
CA LYS A 178 -5.98 4.67 19.92
C LYS A 178 -7.05 5.47 19.20
N ILE A 179 -7.08 5.43 17.86
CA ILE A 179 -8.07 6.16 17.05
C ILE A 179 -9.50 5.83 17.50
N VAL A 180 -9.87 4.55 17.52
CA VAL A 180 -11.27 4.13 17.77
C VAL A 180 -11.72 4.25 19.22
N ARG A 181 -10.81 4.56 20.16
CA ARG A 181 -11.18 4.88 21.55
C ARG A 181 -11.81 6.26 21.69
N HIS A 182 -11.66 7.13 20.69
CA HIS A 182 -12.29 8.44 20.69
C HIS A 182 -13.68 8.36 20.06
N ASP A 183 -14.64 9.05 20.68
CA ASP A 183 -16.04 8.98 20.27
C ASP A 183 -16.25 9.38 18.80
N GLY A 184 -17.01 8.52 18.11
CA GLY A 184 -17.36 8.68 16.71
C GLY A 184 -16.21 8.45 15.72
N TRP A 185 -15.07 7.89 16.15
CA TRP A 185 -14.00 7.47 15.23
C TRP A 185 -14.15 6.02 14.82
N ASP A 186 -14.64 5.82 13.60
CA ASP A 186 -14.68 4.55 12.90
C ASP A 186 -13.85 4.61 11.60
N LEU A 187 -13.83 3.51 10.86
CA LEU A 187 -13.12 3.45 9.58
C LEU A 187 -13.59 4.54 8.60
N ALA A 188 -14.90 4.80 8.53
CA ALA A 188 -15.47 5.76 7.60
C ALA A 188 -15.02 7.19 7.93
N ARG A 189 -14.95 7.55 9.22
CA ARG A 189 -14.42 8.83 9.67
C ARG A 189 -12.92 8.95 9.40
N VAL A 190 -12.13 7.90 9.63
CA VAL A 190 -10.69 7.89 9.30
C VAL A 190 -10.48 8.16 7.81
N GLN A 191 -11.20 7.44 6.96
CA GLN A 191 -11.16 7.59 5.50
C GLN A 191 -11.54 9.00 5.05
N ARG A 192 -12.63 9.55 5.60
CA ARG A 192 -13.10 10.90 5.28
C ARG A 192 -12.11 11.97 5.73
N HIS A 193 -11.61 11.88 6.95
CA HIS A 193 -10.64 12.83 7.49
C HIS A 193 -9.36 12.87 6.65
N LEU A 194 -8.79 11.69 6.32
CA LEU A 194 -7.61 11.62 5.45
C LEU A 194 -7.90 12.15 4.04
N PHE A 195 -9.08 11.87 3.48
CA PHE A 195 -9.47 12.37 2.17
C PHE A 195 -9.59 13.90 2.13
N ASP A 196 -10.27 14.48 3.11
CA ASP A 196 -10.48 15.92 3.23
C ASP A 196 -9.15 16.65 3.46
N GLU A 197 -8.34 16.16 4.41
CA GLU A 197 -7.07 16.81 4.77
C GLU A 197 -5.99 16.60 3.70
N ALA A 198 -5.98 15.47 3.00
CA ALA A 198 -5.00 15.21 1.95
C ALA A 198 -5.33 15.92 0.62
N GLN A 199 -6.42 16.70 0.55
CA GLN A 199 -6.74 17.64 -0.53
C GLN A 199 -6.48 17.10 -1.94
N GLY A 200 -7.28 16.12 -2.36
CA GLY A 200 -7.21 15.56 -3.70
C GLY A 200 -6.06 14.58 -3.90
N ALA A 201 -5.66 13.85 -2.86
CA ALA A 201 -4.74 12.71 -2.99
C ALA A 201 -5.45 11.41 -3.43
N ALA A 202 -6.72 11.23 -3.08
CA ALA A 202 -7.53 10.06 -3.44
C ALA A 202 -8.76 10.49 -4.25
N ARG A 203 -9.39 9.56 -4.97
CA ARG A 203 -10.65 9.85 -5.72
C ARG A 203 -11.89 9.97 -4.85
N ALA A 204 -11.90 9.30 -3.70
CA ALA A 204 -13.01 9.26 -2.75
C ALA A 204 -12.47 8.84 -1.37
N PRO A 205 -13.20 9.07 -0.27
CA PRO A 205 -12.83 8.57 1.06
C PRO A 205 -12.53 7.06 1.07
N GLU A 206 -13.36 6.26 0.40
CA GLU A 206 -13.25 4.80 0.38
C GLU A 206 -12.00 4.31 -0.37
N ALA A 207 -11.41 5.16 -1.21
CA ALA A 207 -10.16 4.90 -1.91
C ALA A 207 -8.92 5.11 -1.02
N VAL A 208 -9.10 5.55 0.23
CA VAL A 208 -8.05 5.52 1.26
C VAL A 208 -8.15 4.20 2.02
N HIS A 209 -7.06 3.45 2.08
CA HIS A 209 -7.01 2.10 2.64
C HIS A 209 -6.06 2.05 3.85
N PRO A 210 -6.56 2.37 5.06
CA PRO A 210 -5.87 2.01 6.29
C PRO A 210 -5.88 0.49 6.46
N ILE A 211 -4.69 -0.13 6.50
CA ILE A 211 -4.46 -1.56 6.69
C ILE A 211 -3.79 -1.76 8.04
N VAL A 212 -4.38 -2.56 8.92
CA VAL A 212 -3.82 -2.81 10.25
C VAL A 212 -2.74 -3.89 10.14
N THR A 213 -1.49 -3.55 10.45
CA THR A 213 -0.34 -4.46 10.40
C THR A 213 0.84 -3.89 11.19
N GLY A 214 1.90 -4.65 11.37
CA GLY A 214 3.09 -4.22 12.10
C GLY A 214 3.09 -4.62 13.58
N GLY A 215 4.24 -4.36 14.20
CA GLY A 215 4.49 -4.66 15.61
C GLY A 215 3.92 -3.61 16.56
N ALA A 216 4.26 -3.75 17.84
CA ALA A 216 3.95 -2.73 18.84
C ALA A 216 4.67 -1.41 18.52
N GLY A 217 4.00 -0.28 18.83
CA GLY A 217 4.53 1.06 18.62
C GLY A 217 3.63 1.97 17.76
N TYR A 218 4.12 3.18 17.53
CA TYR A 218 3.38 4.28 16.91
C TYR A 218 3.85 4.67 15.51
N LYS A 219 4.89 4.01 14.99
CA LYS A 219 5.44 4.29 13.66
C LYS A 219 4.58 3.64 12.59
N MET A 220 4.01 4.47 11.72
CA MET A 220 3.18 4.06 10.60
C MET A 220 3.99 4.06 9.31
N SER A 221 3.41 3.50 8.24
CA SER A 221 4.00 3.59 6.91
C SER A 221 2.96 3.96 5.89
N TYR A 222 3.25 4.95 5.06
CA TYR A 222 2.45 5.25 3.89
C TYR A 222 3.06 4.56 2.66
N LEU A 223 2.23 3.89 1.88
CA LEU A 223 2.60 3.23 0.63
C LEU A 223 2.01 4.04 -0.54
N PRO A 224 2.80 4.89 -1.21
CA PRO A 224 2.30 5.69 -2.32
C PRO A 224 1.99 4.76 -3.49
N VAL A 225 0.72 4.62 -3.83
CA VAL A 225 0.31 3.82 -4.99
C VAL A 225 0.87 4.48 -6.26
N TRP A 226 1.54 3.67 -7.08
CA TRP A 226 2.24 4.17 -8.26
C TRP A 226 1.26 4.54 -9.37
N GLY A 227 1.29 5.79 -9.83
CA GLY A 227 0.48 6.27 -10.96
C GLY A 227 -0.95 6.62 -10.57
N GLY A 228 -1.44 7.76 -11.09
CA GLY A 228 -2.71 8.37 -10.67
C GLY A 228 -3.99 7.57 -10.96
N SER A 229 -3.91 6.44 -11.67
CA SER A 229 -5.06 5.56 -11.98
C SER A 229 -4.84 4.10 -11.57
N SER A 230 -3.74 3.78 -10.89
CA SER A 230 -3.50 2.41 -10.45
C SER A 230 -4.41 2.07 -9.27
N GLU A 231 -5.06 0.93 -9.34
CA GLU A 231 -5.92 0.40 -8.29
C GLU A 231 -5.29 -0.84 -7.65
N THR A 232 -5.59 -1.03 -6.37
CA THR A 232 -5.30 -2.27 -5.67
C THR A 232 -6.27 -3.35 -6.13
N VAL A 233 -5.77 -4.54 -6.41
CA VAL A 233 -6.59 -5.67 -6.87
C VAL A 233 -6.63 -6.72 -5.79
N THR A 234 -7.81 -6.96 -5.22
CA THR A 234 -8.04 -8.01 -4.23
C THR A 234 -8.76 -9.21 -4.86
N ARG A 235 -8.28 -10.42 -4.57
CA ARG A 235 -8.86 -11.69 -5.03
C ARG A 235 -8.87 -12.71 -3.89
N ALA A 236 -9.92 -13.53 -3.84
CA ALA A 236 -9.97 -14.70 -2.96
C ALA A 236 -8.98 -15.77 -3.43
N LEU A 237 -8.52 -16.61 -2.50
CA LEU A 237 -7.61 -17.75 -2.72
C LEU A 237 -8.32 -19.08 -2.57
#